data_AF-A0A9X6N2Z3-F1
#
_entry.id   AF-A0A9X6N2Z3-F1
#
_cell.length_a   1.000
_cell.length_b   1.000
_cell.length_c   1.000
_cell.angle_alpha   90.00
_cell.angle_beta   90.00
_cell.angle_gamma   90.00
#
_symmetry.space_group_name_H-M   'P 1'
#
loop_
_entity.id
_entity.type
_entity.pdbx_description
1 polymer ?
#
loop_
_entity_poly.entity_id
_entity_poly.type
_entity_poly.pdbx_seq_one_letter_code
_entity_poly.pdbx_strand_id
1 'polypeptide(L)'
;MLECKFCFAEGTVNDGDFDLDQHDIGYWCNTCEGFNYINEEQEKHKFILIMEDKFKDKTTINKPKIKFNKRLSVYRYPGGKSRLIEYLYSFIQKSKAKKLISPYSGGASFELAMLESGIVETIHLNDLDTGVFSFWWLVKHMPFALIHRLESTVPTHKQYFEAQNLIKSDYEGADLVEAAWASLLVNRLSYSGICKANPLGGRNGNTKSLLSRWNAENLIKRIKYIHSISDKITITQENALALIEREYWEDGILFIDPPYYTKGKDLYHCYYNEQDHIDLSILLQNLYMCFPGSDIIMTYDYNKFINNLYEHPDKRIIGRNYSA
;
A
#
# COMPACT_ATOMS: atom_id res chain seq x y z
N MET A 1 25.04 -1.13 32.63
CA MET A 1 25.49 -0.34 31.48
C MET A 1 24.55 -0.66 30.36
N LEU A 2 23.90 0.37 29.82
CA LEU A 2 22.95 0.28 28.72
C LEU A 2 23.64 0.77 27.44
N GLU A 3 23.19 0.30 26.29
CA GLU A 3 23.68 0.72 24.98
C GLU A 3 22.49 1.14 24.11
N CYS A 4 22.62 2.23 23.35
CA CYS A 4 21.61 2.62 22.37
C CYS A 4 21.81 1.85 21.05
N LYS A 5 20.80 1.12 20.58
CA LYS A 5 20.87 0.37 19.32
C LYS A 5 20.98 1.25 18.06
N PHE A 6 20.68 2.54 18.18
CA PHE A 6 20.67 3.48 17.05
C PHE A 6 21.97 4.25 16.89
N CYS A 7 22.54 4.75 18.00
CA CYS A 7 23.77 5.55 17.97
C CYS A 7 24.97 4.89 18.66
N PHE A 8 24.78 3.72 19.26
CA PHE A 8 25.81 2.95 19.98
C PHE A 8 26.44 3.70 21.17
N ALA A 9 25.75 4.73 21.69
CA ALA A 9 26.15 5.37 22.94
C ALA A 9 25.99 4.35 24.08
N GLU A 10 27.03 4.22 24.90
CA GLU A 10 27.04 3.42 26.13
C GLU A 10 26.95 4.34 27.35
N GLY A 11 26.24 3.91 28.39
CA GLY A 11 26.07 4.75 29.58
C GLY A 11 25.21 4.10 30.67
N THR A 12 24.76 4.90 31.62
CA THR A 12 23.82 4.45 32.66
C THR A 12 22.69 5.46 32.86
N VAL A 13 21.56 4.99 33.39
CA VAL A 13 20.44 5.85 33.80
C VAL A 13 20.86 6.82 34.90
N ASN A 14 21.75 6.40 35.80
CA ASN A 14 22.20 7.22 36.92
C ASN A 14 23.09 8.40 36.48
N ASP A 15 23.78 8.26 35.35
CA ASP A 15 24.66 9.28 34.79
C ASP A 15 23.91 10.28 33.90
N GLY A 16 22.61 10.08 33.68
CA GLY A 16 21.77 10.95 32.85
C GLY A 16 21.94 10.73 31.34
N ASP A 17 22.55 9.62 30.93
CA ASP A 17 22.72 9.28 29.51
C ASP A 17 21.43 8.69 28.89
N PHE A 18 20.56 8.14 29.75
CA PHE A 18 19.32 7.47 29.37
C PHE A 18 18.17 7.81 30.31
N ASP A 19 17.00 8.03 29.72
CA ASP A 19 15.75 8.28 30.45
C ASP A 19 14.87 7.02 30.41
N LEU A 20 14.60 6.41 31.56
CA LEU A 20 13.75 5.23 31.65
C LEU A 20 12.30 5.56 31.30
N ASP A 21 11.64 4.64 30.61
CA ASP A 21 10.19 4.70 30.42
C ASP A 21 9.43 4.53 31.73
N GLN A 22 8.30 5.20 31.83
CA GLN A 22 7.42 5.19 33.01
C GLN A 22 6.86 3.80 33.36
N HIS A 23 6.92 2.84 32.43
CA HIS A 23 6.48 1.45 32.64
C HIS A 23 7.64 0.45 32.68
N ASP A 24 8.89 0.91 32.76
CA ASP A 24 10.10 0.08 32.82
C ASP A 24 10.24 -0.92 31.64
N ILE A 25 9.65 -0.61 30.49
CA ILE A 25 9.75 -1.45 29.27
C ILE A 25 10.98 -1.10 28.41
N GLY A 26 11.53 0.09 28.61
CA GLY A 26 12.54 0.66 27.73
C GLY A 26 13.16 1.95 28.27
N TYR A 27 13.98 2.59 27.45
CA TYR A 27 14.63 3.86 27.76
C TYR A 27 14.88 4.69 26.49
N TRP A 28 14.83 6.01 26.62
CA TRP A 28 15.25 6.95 25.60
C TRP A 28 16.74 7.27 25.73
N CYS A 29 17.42 7.38 24.60
CA CYS A 29 18.81 7.82 24.53
C CYS A 29 18.89 9.35 24.42
N ASN A 30 19.60 9.99 25.33
CA ASN A 30 19.68 11.46 25.37
C ASN A 30 20.56 12.04 24.23
N THR A 31 21.29 11.18 23.50
CA THR A 31 22.10 11.58 22.34
C THR A 31 21.31 11.64 21.04
N CYS A 32 20.44 10.65 20.78
CA CYS A 32 19.72 10.52 19.51
C CYS A 32 18.20 10.46 19.64
N GLU A 33 17.68 10.59 20.86
CA GLU A 33 16.25 10.51 21.18
C GLU A 33 15.60 9.16 20.84
N GLY A 34 16.40 8.15 20.51
CA GLY A 34 15.92 6.82 20.14
C GLY A 34 15.45 6.01 21.35
N PHE A 35 14.30 5.36 21.21
CA PHE A 35 13.71 4.47 22.20
C PHE A 35 14.24 3.04 22.07
N ASN A 36 14.78 2.52 23.17
CA ASN A 36 15.38 1.20 23.26
C ASN A 36 14.57 0.33 24.22
N TYR A 37 14.31 -0.92 23.84
CA TYR A 37 13.69 -1.90 24.74
C TYR A 37 14.76 -2.50 25.65
N ILE A 38 14.45 -2.69 26.93
CA ILE A 38 15.40 -3.31 27.89
C ILE A 38 15.58 -4.80 27.60
N ASN A 39 14.53 -5.47 27.12
CA ASN A 39 14.56 -6.88 26.76
C ASN A 39 14.14 -7.06 25.29
N GLU A 40 15.00 -7.70 24.49
CA GLU A 40 14.72 -8.00 23.08
C GLU A 40 13.45 -8.86 22.91
N GLU A 41 13.13 -9.73 23.87
CA GLU A 41 11.87 -10.50 23.84
C GLU A 41 10.62 -9.63 24.02
N GLN A 42 10.80 -8.41 24.55
CA GLN A 42 9.75 -7.40 24.68
C GLN A 42 9.69 -6.45 23.48
N GLU A 43 10.66 -6.49 22.56
CA GLU A 43 10.64 -5.67 21.35
C GLU A 43 9.51 -6.13 20.43
N LYS A 44 8.40 -5.41 20.52
CA LYS A 44 7.17 -5.66 19.76
C LYS A 44 6.97 -4.65 18.64
N HIS A 45 7.91 -3.76 18.40
CA HIS A 45 7.77 -2.72 17.39
C HIS A 45 8.62 -3.09 16.17
N LYS A 46 7.95 -3.32 15.03
CA LYS A 46 8.61 -3.79 13.83
C LYS A 46 8.65 -2.70 12.76
N PHE A 47 9.80 -2.60 12.11
CA PHE A 47 9.94 -1.89 10.84
C PHE A 47 10.63 -2.80 9.83
N ILE A 48 9.91 -3.16 8.78
CA ILE A 48 10.36 -4.14 7.78
C ILE A 48 10.31 -3.48 6.40
N LEU A 49 11.41 -3.64 5.65
CA LEU A 49 11.53 -3.16 4.28
C LEU A 49 11.73 -4.35 3.33
N ILE A 50 10.72 -4.64 2.52
CA ILE A 50 10.76 -5.70 1.51
C ILE A 50 11.02 -5.09 0.14
N MET A 51 12.14 -5.44 -0.48
CA MET A 51 12.54 -4.97 -1.79
C MET A 51 12.47 -6.09 -2.82
N GLU A 52 11.72 -5.86 -3.90
CA GLU A 52 11.53 -6.81 -4.98
C GLU A 52 12.57 -6.62 -6.10
N ASP A 53 13.52 -7.55 -6.22
CA ASP A 53 14.54 -7.57 -7.27
C ASP A 53 14.11 -8.48 -8.44
N LYS A 54 14.19 -7.94 -9.66
CA LYS A 54 13.86 -8.65 -10.90
C LYS A 54 14.94 -9.67 -11.31
N PHE A 55 16.16 -9.53 -10.80
CA PHE A 55 17.30 -10.38 -11.15
C PHE A 55 17.52 -11.54 -10.17
N LYS A 56 16.84 -11.52 -9.02
CA LYS A 56 16.95 -12.56 -8.00
C LYS A 56 15.95 -13.68 -8.25
N ASP A 57 16.36 -14.91 -7.96
CA ASP A 57 15.49 -16.09 -8.03
C ASP A 57 14.25 -15.94 -7.14
N LYS A 58 13.16 -16.56 -7.58
CA LYS A 58 11.88 -16.53 -6.86
C LYS A 58 12.09 -17.02 -5.43
N THR A 59 11.70 -16.18 -4.48
CA THR A 59 11.75 -16.53 -3.07
C THR A 59 10.65 -17.52 -2.73
N THR A 60 11.03 -18.67 -2.17
CA THR A 60 10.08 -19.66 -1.64
C THR A 60 9.43 -19.08 -0.38
N ILE A 61 8.12 -18.90 -0.44
CA ILE A 61 7.33 -18.39 0.70
C ILE A 61 6.67 -19.59 1.37
N ASN A 62 6.95 -19.79 2.66
CA ASN A 62 6.23 -20.76 3.47
C ASN A 62 4.76 -20.34 3.55
N LYS A 63 3.87 -21.20 3.04
CA LYS A 63 2.45 -20.86 2.99
C LYS A 63 1.85 -20.97 4.39
N PRO A 64 1.20 -19.91 4.90
CA PRO A 64 0.46 -19.98 6.13
C PRO A 64 -0.73 -20.95 5.98
N LYS A 65 -1.24 -21.47 7.10
CA LYS A 65 -2.44 -22.32 7.12
C LYS A 65 -3.71 -21.58 6.70
N ILE A 66 -3.69 -20.25 6.77
CA ILE A 66 -4.80 -19.36 6.43
C ILE A 66 -4.90 -19.20 4.90
N LYS A 67 -6.12 -19.29 4.37
CA LYS A 67 -6.39 -19.04 2.95
C LYS A 67 -6.83 -17.58 2.78
N PHE A 68 -6.20 -16.89 1.85
CA PHE A 68 -6.53 -15.50 1.50
C PHE A 68 -7.18 -15.42 0.11
N ASN A 69 -8.21 -14.59 -0.06
CA ASN A 69 -8.73 -14.27 -1.38
C ASN A 69 -7.82 -13.29 -2.13
N LYS A 70 -6.89 -13.84 -2.90
CA LYS A 70 -5.92 -13.06 -3.70
C LYS A 70 -6.54 -12.31 -4.88
N ARG A 71 -7.86 -12.38 -5.07
CA ARG A 71 -8.57 -11.83 -6.24
C ARG A 71 -9.77 -10.97 -5.86
N LEU A 72 -9.90 -10.56 -4.59
CA LEU A 72 -11.03 -9.74 -4.16
C LEU A 72 -10.98 -8.33 -4.77
N SER A 73 -9.79 -7.72 -4.87
CA SER A 73 -9.62 -6.42 -5.50
C SER A 73 -10.19 -6.37 -6.92
N VAL A 74 -10.83 -5.25 -7.23
CA VAL A 74 -11.36 -4.92 -8.56
C VAL A 74 -10.24 -4.42 -9.48
N TYR A 75 -9.32 -3.63 -8.95
CA TYR A 75 -8.20 -3.05 -9.70
C TYR A 75 -7.11 -4.07 -10.04
N ARG A 76 -6.43 -3.83 -11.15
CA ARG A 76 -5.10 -4.38 -11.43
C ARG A 76 -4.10 -3.25 -11.27
N TYR A 77 -3.33 -3.25 -10.20
CA TYR A 77 -2.40 -2.15 -9.95
C TYR A 77 -0.96 -2.56 -10.26
N PRO A 78 -0.13 -1.70 -10.86
CA PRO A 78 1.31 -1.93 -10.92
C PRO A 78 1.84 -2.18 -9.50
N GLY A 79 2.65 -3.23 -9.33
CA GLY A 79 3.13 -3.62 -8.02
C GLY A 79 2.11 -4.32 -7.12
N GLY A 80 0.90 -4.66 -7.60
CA GLY A 80 -0.14 -5.28 -6.78
C GLY A 80 0.32 -6.55 -6.03
N LYS A 81 0.23 -6.49 -4.69
CA LYS A 81 0.83 -7.47 -3.77
C LYS A 81 0.05 -8.77 -3.57
N SER A 82 -0.94 -9.06 -4.42
CA SER A 82 -1.75 -10.29 -4.35
C SER A 82 -0.96 -11.60 -4.22
N ARG A 83 0.24 -11.67 -4.83
CA ARG A 83 1.12 -12.85 -4.73
C ARG A 83 1.98 -12.87 -3.47
N LEU A 84 2.21 -11.71 -2.87
CA LEU A 84 3.00 -11.51 -1.66
C LEU A 84 2.15 -11.47 -0.38
N ILE A 85 0.81 -11.54 -0.49
CA ILE A 85 -0.11 -11.54 0.68
C ILE A 85 0.37 -12.49 1.79
N GLU A 86 0.68 -13.74 1.45
CA GLU A 86 1.11 -14.75 2.43
C GLU A 86 2.46 -14.42 3.08
N TYR A 87 3.36 -13.78 2.33
CA TYR A 87 4.66 -13.35 2.82
C TYR A 87 4.53 -12.12 3.72
N LEU A 88 3.79 -11.10 3.28
CA LEU A 88 3.49 -9.90 4.07
C LEU A 88 2.78 -10.25 5.37
N TYR A 89 1.81 -11.17 5.31
CA TYR A 89 1.13 -11.69 6.49
C TYR A 89 2.08 -12.31 7.53
N SER A 90 3.18 -12.94 7.12
CA SER A 90 4.13 -13.58 8.06
C SER A 90 4.83 -12.60 8.99
N PHE A 91 4.79 -11.31 8.66
CA PHE A 91 5.37 -10.24 9.46
C PHE A 91 4.39 -9.61 10.45
N ILE A 92 3.09 -9.79 10.23
CA ILE A 92 2.03 -9.21 11.07
C ILE A 92 2.07 -9.82 12.46
N GLN A 93 2.08 -8.95 13.48
CA GLN A 93 1.84 -9.35 14.86
C GLN A 93 0.36 -9.37 15.15
N LYS A 94 -0.18 -10.55 15.48
CA LYS A 94 -1.62 -10.71 15.77
C LYS A 94 -2.12 -9.80 16.89
N SER A 95 -1.28 -9.50 17.89
CA SER A 95 -1.61 -8.58 18.99
C SER A 95 -1.81 -7.13 18.53
N LYS A 96 -1.23 -6.72 17.40
CA LYS A 96 -1.34 -5.38 16.82
C LYS A 96 -2.24 -5.34 15.57
N ALA A 97 -2.84 -6.47 15.20
CA ALA A 97 -3.57 -6.61 13.95
C ALA A 97 -5.01 -6.08 14.03
N LYS A 98 -5.25 -4.94 14.71
CA LYS A 98 -6.60 -4.37 14.82
C LYS A 98 -6.96 -3.55 13.57
N LYS A 99 -6.05 -2.66 13.19
CA LYS A 99 -6.24 -1.67 12.12
C LYS A 99 -5.06 -1.73 11.16
N LEU A 100 -5.34 -1.71 9.86
CA LEU A 100 -4.34 -1.65 8.80
C LEU A 100 -4.55 -0.38 7.98
N ILE A 101 -3.52 0.47 7.95
CA ILE A 101 -3.56 1.76 7.28
C ILE A 101 -2.63 1.69 6.07
N SER A 102 -3.17 2.07 4.91
CA SER A 102 -2.45 2.05 3.63
C SER A 102 -2.48 3.42 2.99
N PRO A 103 -1.44 4.26 3.22
CA PRO A 103 -1.31 5.59 2.63
C PRO A 103 -1.25 5.60 1.09
N TYR A 104 -0.88 4.45 0.49
CA TYR A 104 -0.71 4.24 -0.95
C TYR A 104 -1.50 2.99 -1.41
N SER A 105 -2.82 3.04 -1.25
CA SER A 105 -3.65 1.85 -1.38
C SER A 105 -3.65 1.26 -2.80
N GLY A 106 -3.68 2.10 -3.83
CA GLY A 106 -3.80 1.68 -5.21
C GLY A 106 -4.95 0.67 -5.40
N GLY A 107 -4.58 -0.59 -5.64
CA GLY A 107 -5.54 -1.69 -5.79
C GLY A 107 -6.05 -2.33 -4.49
N ALA A 108 -5.55 -1.97 -3.31
CA ALA A 108 -5.98 -2.48 -2.00
C ALA A 108 -5.97 -4.02 -1.87
N SER A 109 -5.08 -4.71 -2.60
CA SER A 109 -5.15 -6.18 -2.70
C SER A 109 -4.72 -6.90 -1.43
N PHE A 110 -3.83 -6.29 -0.64
CA PHE A 110 -3.34 -6.87 0.60
C PHE A 110 -4.33 -6.60 1.73
N GLU A 111 -4.80 -5.36 1.79
CA GLU A 111 -5.74 -4.79 2.74
C GLU A 111 -7.06 -5.54 2.73
N LEU A 112 -7.65 -5.70 1.54
CA LEU A 112 -8.88 -6.47 1.38
C LEU A 112 -8.70 -7.94 1.78
N ALA A 113 -7.52 -8.53 1.54
CA ALA A 113 -7.25 -9.89 1.95
C ALA A 113 -7.09 -10.04 3.48
N MET A 114 -6.46 -9.07 4.14
CA MET A 114 -6.35 -9.05 5.60
C MET A 114 -7.72 -8.86 6.26
N LEU A 115 -8.55 -7.96 5.70
CA LEU A 115 -9.89 -7.70 6.21
C LEU A 115 -10.82 -8.91 6.01
N GLU A 116 -10.87 -9.48 4.81
CA GLU A 116 -11.75 -10.61 4.47
C GLU A 116 -11.40 -11.86 5.28
N SER A 117 -10.11 -12.08 5.56
CA SER A 117 -9.65 -13.21 6.37
C SER A 117 -9.83 -13.01 7.88
N GLY A 118 -10.31 -11.84 8.32
CA GLY A 118 -10.45 -11.49 9.73
C GLY A 118 -9.13 -11.34 10.47
N ILE A 119 -8.01 -11.14 9.74
CA ILE A 119 -6.72 -10.84 10.35
C ILE A 119 -6.70 -9.43 10.91
N VAL A 120 -7.37 -8.49 10.23
CA VAL A 120 -7.60 -7.13 10.74
C VAL A 120 -9.09 -6.83 10.84
N GLU A 121 -9.46 -6.02 11.82
CA GLU A 121 -10.85 -5.63 12.06
C GLU A 121 -11.29 -4.52 11.11
N THR A 122 -10.39 -3.57 10.83
CA THR A 122 -10.65 -2.40 9.99
C THR A 122 -9.45 -2.09 9.09
N ILE A 123 -9.74 -1.46 7.95
CA ILE A 123 -8.73 -0.94 7.03
C ILE A 123 -8.97 0.55 6.75
N HIS A 124 -7.90 1.30 6.60
CA HIS A 124 -7.93 2.68 6.13
C HIS A 124 -7.18 2.76 4.80
N LEU A 125 -7.93 2.97 3.73
CA LEU A 125 -7.40 3.12 2.39
C LEU A 125 -7.26 4.59 2.05
N ASN A 126 -6.07 4.99 1.66
CA ASN A 126 -5.77 6.32 1.15
C ASN A 126 -5.04 6.21 -0.19
N ASP A 127 -5.37 7.10 -1.12
CA ASP A 127 -4.60 7.28 -2.34
C ASP A 127 -4.74 8.73 -2.79
N LEU A 128 -3.65 9.31 -3.30
CA LEU A 128 -3.67 10.69 -3.79
C LEU A 128 -4.37 10.79 -5.16
N ASP A 129 -4.37 9.70 -5.95
CA ASP A 129 -5.01 9.67 -7.26
C ASP A 129 -6.53 9.79 -7.15
N THR A 130 -7.08 10.87 -7.70
CA THR A 130 -8.51 11.18 -7.68
C THR A 130 -9.38 10.04 -8.22
N GLY A 131 -8.93 9.31 -9.25
CA GLY A 131 -9.70 8.20 -9.80
C GLY A 131 -9.69 6.96 -8.92
N VAL A 132 -8.55 6.63 -8.30
CA VAL A 132 -8.44 5.54 -7.32
C VAL A 132 -9.29 5.86 -6.08
N PHE A 133 -9.14 7.07 -5.53
CA PHE A 133 -9.98 7.56 -4.43
C PHE A 133 -11.46 7.48 -4.78
N SER A 134 -11.87 8.09 -5.91
CA SER A 134 -13.27 8.14 -6.33
C SER A 134 -13.85 6.74 -6.49
N PHE A 135 -13.09 5.81 -7.06
CA PHE A 135 -13.55 4.42 -7.19
C PHE A 135 -13.81 3.78 -5.82
N TRP A 136 -12.85 3.83 -4.89
CA TRP A 136 -13.03 3.19 -3.59
C TRP A 136 -14.13 3.86 -2.78
N TRP A 137 -14.24 5.19 -2.89
CA TRP A 137 -15.31 5.97 -2.28
C TRP A 137 -16.68 5.55 -2.81
N LEU A 138 -16.85 5.41 -4.14
CA LEU A 138 -18.09 4.90 -4.74
C LEU A 138 -18.39 3.47 -4.29
N VAL A 139 -17.41 2.57 -4.28
CA VAL A 139 -17.61 1.18 -3.83
C VAL A 139 -18.13 1.13 -2.38
N LYS A 140 -17.61 2.00 -1.51
CA LYS A 140 -18.06 2.11 -0.12
C LYS A 140 -19.45 2.74 -0.02
N HIS A 141 -19.65 3.93 -0.60
CA HIS A 141 -20.80 4.78 -0.29
C HIS A 141 -21.98 4.67 -1.27
N MET A 142 -21.72 4.43 -2.55
CA MET A 142 -22.74 4.45 -3.60
C MET A 142 -22.40 3.53 -4.78
N PRO A 143 -22.32 2.20 -4.56
CA PRO A 143 -21.83 1.27 -5.57
C PRO A 143 -22.78 1.16 -6.77
N PHE A 144 -24.07 1.48 -6.61
CA PHE A 144 -25.09 1.28 -7.63
C PHE A 144 -24.89 2.15 -8.87
N ALA A 145 -24.34 3.35 -8.73
CA ALA A 145 -24.00 4.20 -9.88
C ALA A 145 -22.94 3.52 -10.77
N LEU A 146 -21.92 2.91 -10.14
CA LEU A 146 -20.87 2.18 -10.84
C LEU A 146 -21.35 0.84 -11.40
N ILE A 147 -22.18 0.12 -10.64
CA ILE A 147 -22.79 -1.15 -11.08
C ILE A 147 -23.67 -0.92 -12.30
N HIS A 148 -24.50 0.12 -12.31
CA HIS A 148 -25.36 0.45 -13.45
C HIS A 148 -24.54 0.66 -14.73
N ARG A 149 -23.43 1.42 -14.65
CA ARG A 149 -22.52 1.61 -15.80
C ARG A 149 -21.89 0.30 -16.27
N LEU A 150 -21.53 -0.61 -15.36
CA LEU A 150 -20.98 -1.93 -15.69
C LEU A 150 -22.01 -2.83 -16.38
N GLU A 151 -23.29 -2.73 -16.00
CA GLU A 151 -24.39 -3.50 -16.59
C GLU A 151 -24.79 -2.97 -17.97
N SER A 152 -24.71 -1.65 -18.17
CA SER A 152 -25.22 -0.98 -19.38
C SER A 152 -24.18 -0.74 -20.46
N THR A 153 -22.89 -0.95 -20.20
CA THR A 153 -21.80 -0.53 -21.10
C THR A 153 -20.94 -1.69 -21.58
N VAL A 154 -20.78 -1.81 -22.89
CA VAL A 154 -19.71 -2.59 -23.52
C VAL A 154 -18.61 -1.60 -23.96
N PRO A 155 -17.42 -1.63 -23.34
CA PRO A 155 -16.41 -0.61 -23.62
C PRO A 155 -15.86 -0.65 -25.04
N THR A 156 -15.44 0.52 -25.51
CA THR A 156 -14.83 0.72 -26.83
C THR A 156 -13.46 1.42 -26.72
N HIS A 157 -12.65 1.35 -27.78
CA HIS A 157 -11.40 2.14 -27.85
C HIS A 157 -11.65 3.65 -27.71
N LYS A 158 -12.76 4.16 -28.25
CA LYS A 158 -13.13 5.57 -28.13
C LYS A 158 -13.28 5.96 -26.65
N GLN A 159 -14.11 5.21 -25.91
CA GLN A 159 -14.31 5.43 -24.48
C GLN A 159 -13.03 5.25 -23.66
N TYR A 160 -12.14 4.32 -24.07
CA TYR A 160 -10.83 4.18 -23.45
C TYR A 160 -9.99 5.45 -23.57
N PHE A 161 -9.89 6.03 -24.78
CA PHE A 161 -9.09 7.24 -24.99
C PHE A 161 -9.72 8.48 -24.37
N GLU A 162 -11.05 8.59 -24.36
CA GLU A 162 -11.78 9.64 -23.62
C GLU A 162 -11.47 9.56 -22.12
N ALA A 163 -11.61 8.37 -21.52
CA ALA A 163 -11.26 8.13 -20.13
C ALA A 163 -9.77 8.41 -19.85
N GLN A 164 -8.86 7.99 -20.73
CA GLN A 164 -7.44 8.25 -20.57
C GLN A 164 -7.11 9.74 -20.66
N ASN A 165 -7.80 10.49 -21.52
CA ASN A 165 -7.61 11.94 -21.60
C ASN A 165 -8.10 12.64 -20.33
N LEU A 166 -9.22 12.17 -19.75
CA LEU A 166 -9.69 12.67 -18.47
C LEU A 166 -8.68 12.44 -17.34
N ILE A 167 -8.02 11.27 -17.31
CA ILE A 167 -6.93 11.01 -16.35
C ILE A 167 -5.74 11.96 -16.60
N LYS A 168 -5.38 12.23 -17.86
CA LYS A 168 -4.26 13.13 -18.20
C LYS A 168 -4.54 14.59 -17.86
N SER A 169 -5.80 15.01 -17.88
CA SER A 169 -6.23 16.34 -17.45
C SER A 169 -6.53 16.38 -15.95
N ASP A 170 -6.02 15.44 -15.16
CA ASP A 170 -6.23 15.34 -13.72
C ASP A 170 -7.71 15.43 -13.32
N TYR A 171 -8.57 14.76 -14.10
CA TYR A 171 -10.02 14.71 -13.89
C TYR A 171 -10.70 16.09 -13.87
N GLU A 172 -10.11 17.10 -14.52
CA GLU A 172 -10.68 18.45 -14.63
C GLU A 172 -12.12 18.41 -15.14
N GLY A 173 -13.04 18.98 -14.36
CA GLY A 173 -14.47 19.06 -14.67
C GLY A 173 -15.26 17.77 -14.46
N ALA A 174 -14.63 16.68 -14.00
CA ALA A 174 -15.31 15.41 -13.74
C ALA A 174 -15.97 15.37 -12.35
N ASP A 175 -17.13 14.73 -12.26
CA ASP A 175 -17.66 14.31 -10.97
C ASP A 175 -17.00 12.99 -10.46
N LEU A 176 -17.29 12.61 -9.21
CA LEU A 176 -16.76 11.37 -8.61
C LEU A 176 -17.12 10.11 -9.41
N VAL A 177 -18.32 10.06 -9.99
CA VAL A 177 -18.79 8.90 -10.77
C VAL A 177 -18.01 8.79 -12.08
N GLU A 178 -17.78 9.92 -12.74
CA GLU A 178 -16.99 10.03 -13.97
C GLU A 178 -15.52 9.67 -13.73
N ALA A 179 -14.91 10.21 -12.67
CA ALA A 179 -13.53 9.90 -12.29
C ALA A 179 -13.35 8.40 -11.97
N ALA A 180 -14.23 7.83 -11.14
CA ALA A 180 -14.22 6.41 -10.82
C ALA A 180 -14.40 5.52 -12.07
N TRP A 181 -15.34 5.90 -12.94
CA TRP A 181 -15.61 5.15 -14.16
C TRP A 181 -14.44 5.19 -15.14
N ALA A 182 -13.86 6.38 -15.37
CA ALA A 182 -12.72 6.56 -16.24
C ALA A 182 -11.51 5.75 -15.74
N SER A 183 -11.22 5.82 -14.44
CA SER A 183 -10.13 5.07 -13.81
C SER A 183 -10.33 3.55 -13.95
N LEU A 184 -11.55 3.04 -13.67
CA LEU A 184 -11.85 1.61 -13.85
C LEU A 184 -11.75 1.16 -15.31
N LEU A 185 -12.29 1.94 -16.25
CA LEU A 185 -12.24 1.64 -17.68
C LEU A 185 -10.78 1.49 -18.14
N VAL A 186 -9.96 2.51 -17.90
CA VAL A 186 -8.56 2.47 -18.31
C VAL A 186 -7.85 1.31 -17.63
N ASN A 187 -8.08 1.09 -16.33
CA ASN A 187 -7.45 -0.01 -15.60
C ASN A 187 -7.75 -1.41 -16.18
N ARG A 188 -9.00 -1.68 -16.57
CA ARG A 188 -9.38 -3.00 -17.06
C ARG A 188 -9.03 -3.21 -18.52
N LEU A 189 -8.91 -2.12 -19.28
CA LEU A 189 -8.67 -2.18 -20.72
C LEU A 189 -7.21 -1.90 -21.11
N SER A 190 -6.34 -1.46 -20.18
CA SER A 190 -4.94 -1.19 -20.47
C SER A 190 -3.99 -2.37 -20.20
N TYR A 191 -2.83 -2.34 -20.84
CA TYR A 191 -1.75 -3.27 -20.51
C TYR A 191 -1.36 -3.13 -19.03
N SER A 192 -1.41 -4.26 -18.31
CA SER A 192 -1.14 -4.37 -16.86
C SER A 192 -1.93 -3.43 -15.93
N GLY A 193 -2.98 -2.77 -16.42
CA GLY A 193 -3.76 -1.80 -15.64
C GLY A 193 -3.06 -0.45 -15.42
N ILE A 194 -2.00 -0.18 -16.18
CA ILE A 194 -1.25 1.09 -16.15
C ILE A 194 -2.08 2.17 -16.84
N CYS A 195 -2.32 3.31 -16.20
CA CYS A 195 -3.15 4.39 -16.75
C CYS A 195 -2.54 5.04 -18.01
N LYS A 196 -1.21 5.05 -18.10
CA LYS A 196 -0.41 5.60 -19.22
C LYS A 196 -0.23 4.62 -20.40
N ALA A 197 -0.65 3.35 -20.24
CA ALA A 197 -0.42 2.34 -21.28
C ALA A 197 -1.39 2.45 -22.46
N ASN A 198 -1.09 1.72 -23.53
CA ASN A 198 -2.05 1.49 -24.61
C ASN A 198 -3.13 0.49 -24.20
N PRO A 199 -4.30 0.50 -24.86
CA PRO A 199 -5.33 -0.50 -24.63
C PRO A 199 -4.84 -1.90 -25.04
N LEU A 200 -5.42 -2.93 -24.44
CA LEU A 200 -5.19 -4.32 -24.77
C LEU A 200 -5.53 -4.58 -26.24
N GLY A 201 -4.64 -5.29 -26.94
CA GLY A 201 -4.74 -5.46 -28.39
C GLY A 201 -4.21 -4.28 -29.22
N GLY A 202 -3.73 -3.21 -28.58
CA GLY A 202 -3.19 -2.03 -29.25
C GLY A 202 -4.26 -1.02 -29.65
N ARG A 203 -3.82 0.15 -30.13
CA ARG A 203 -4.69 1.31 -30.41
C ARG A 203 -5.78 1.01 -31.45
N ASN A 204 -5.50 0.13 -32.40
CA ASN A 204 -6.41 -0.29 -33.47
C ASN A 204 -6.71 -1.81 -33.39
N GLY A 205 -6.63 -2.40 -32.20
CA GLY A 205 -6.91 -3.82 -31.97
C GLY A 205 -8.40 -4.16 -32.12
N ASN A 206 -8.71 -5.45 -32.20
CA ASN A 206 -10.10 -5.91 -32.21
C ASN A 206 -10.75 -5.87 -30.82
N THR A 207 -12.08 -5.87 -30.78
CA THR A 207 -12.89 -5.81 -29.55
C THR A 207 -12.60 -6.97 -28.59
N LYS A 208 -12.34 -8.18 -29.11
CA LYS A 208 -12.04 -9.36 -28.29
C LYS A 208 -10.75 -9.17 -27.48
N SER A 209 -9.71 -8.60 -28.09
CA SER A 209 -8.45 -8.31 -27.42
C SER A 209 -8.61 -7.19 -26.37
N LEU A 210 -9.32 -6.11 -26.73
CA LEU A 210 -9.62 -5.00 -25.81
C LEU A 210 -10.34 -5.49 -24.55
N LEU A 211 -11.39 -6.29 -24.73
CA LEU A 211 -12.27 -6.77 -23.67
C LEU A 211 -11.76 -8.05 -22.99
N SER A 212 -10.55 -8.53 -23.31
CA SER A 212 -9.99 -9.78 -22.76
C SER A 212 -9.92 -9.83 -21.23
N ARG A 213 -9.98 -8.67 -20.56
CA ARG A 213 -10.01 -8.52 -19.10
C ARG A 213 -11.27 -7.82 -18.58
N TRP A 214 -12.21 -7.51 -19.46
CA TRP A 214 -13.48 -6.92 -19.10
C TRP A 214 -14.49 -8.03 -18.81
N ASN A 215 -14.75 -8.26 -17.53
CA ASN A 215 -15.79 -9.19 -17.07
C ASN A 215 -16.68 -8.44 -16.07
N ALA A 216 -17.75 -7.83 -16.60
CA ALA A 216 -18.66 -7.00 -15.82
C ALA A 216 -19.32 -7.77 -14.67
N GLU A 217 -19.80 -8.99 -14.90
CA GLU A 217 -20.43 -9.82 -13.88
C GLU A 217 -19.51 -10.06 -12.67
N ASN A 218 -18.26 -10.45 -12.91
CA ASN A 218 -17.29 -10.64 -11.83
C ASN A 218 -16.88 -9.34 -11.14
N LEU A 219 -16.79 -8.24 -11.89
CA LEU A 219 -16.54 -6.91 -11.33
C LEU A 219 -17.66 -6.50 -10.38
N ILE A 220 -18.91 -6.60 -10.82
CA ILE A 220 -20.11 -6.30 -10.03
C ILE A 220 -20.17 -7.18 -8.78
N LYS A 221 -19.89 -8.49 -8.91
CA LYS A 221 -19.85 -9.41 -7.77
C LYS A 221 -18.86 -8.97 -6.69
N ARG A 222 -17.66 -8.55 -7.10
CA ARG A 222 -16.63 -8.04 -6.16
C ARG A 222 -17.03 -6.73 -5.53
N ILE A 223 -17.55 -5.78 -6.32
CA ILE A 223 -18.03 -4.48 -5.81
C ILE A 223 -19.13 -4.68 -4.76
N LYS A 224 -20.14 -5.52 -5.06
CA LYS A 224 -21.22 -5.83 -4.11
C LYS A 224 -20.69 -6.48 -2.83
N TYR A 225 -19.73 -7.39 -2.95
CA TYR A 225 -19.12 -8.00 -1.77
C TYR A 225 -18.34 -6.98 -0.92
N ILE A 226 -17.47 -6.18 -1.53
CA ILE A 226 -16.69 -5.16 -0.80
C ILE A 226 -17.62 -4.15 -0.13
N HIS A 227 -18.70 -3.74 -0.82
CA HIS A 227 -19.72 -2.87 -0.25
C HIS A 227 -20.39 -3.49 1.00
N SER A 228 -20.67 -4.79 0.99
CA SER A 228 -21.27 -5.50 2.12
C SER A 228 -20.41 -5.53 3.40
N ILE A 229 -19.11 -5.27 3.29
CA ILE A 229 -18.17 -5.17 4.43
C ILE A 229 -17.65 -3.73 4.63
N SER A 230 -18.27 -2.75 3.98
CA SER A 230 -17.73 -1.40 3.85
C SER A 230 -17.72 -0.59 5.15
N ASP A 231 -18.51 -0.98 6.17
CA ASP A 231 -18.47 -0.38 7.50
C ASP A 231 -17.09 -0.51 8.18
N LYS A 232 -16.29 -1.49 7.74
CA LYS A 232 -14.92 -1.74 8.23
C LYS A 232 -13.83 -1.05 7.41
N ILE A 233 -14.22 -0.21 6.45
CA ILE A 233 -13.32 0.43 5.49
C ILE A 233 -13.43 1.95 5.62
N THR A 234 -12.33 2.64 5.91
CA THR A 234 -12.23 4.10 5.81
C THR A 234 -11.54 4.46 4.49
N ILE A 235 -12.03 5.49 3.78
CA ILE A 235 -11.47 5.94 2.50
C ILE A 235 -11.13 7.43 2.60
N THR A 236 -9.89 7.82 2.27
CA THR A 236 -9.44 9.21 2.24
C THR A 236 -8.63 9.54 0.98
N GLN A 237 -8.52 10.83 0.67
CA GLN A 237 -7.64 11.39 -0.35
C GLN A 237 -6.76 12.47 0.28
N GLU A 238 -5.77 12.03 1.05
CA GLU A 238 -4.90 12.89 1.85
C GLU A 238 -3.44 12.71 1.44
N ASN A 239 -2.61 13.71 1.78
CA ASN A 239 -1.16 13.55 1.70
C ASN A 239 -0.73 12.36 2.58
N ALA A 240 0.05 11.46 1.99
CA ALA A 240 0.42 10.21 2.65
C ALA A 240 1.25 10.42 3.93
N LEU A 241 2.15 11.42 3.96
CA LEU A 241 2.97 11.71 5.14
C LEU A 241 2.10 12.21 6.30
N ALA A 242 1.17 13.13 6.02
CA ALA A 242 0.24 13.64 7.02
C ALA A 242 -0.65 12.52 7.60
N LEU A 243 -1.09 11.58 6.76
CA LEU A 243 -1.84 10.41 7.22
C LEU A 243 -0.98 9.49 8.10
N ILE A 244 0.27 9.22 7.71
CA ILE A 244 1.20 8.41 8.50
C ILE A 244 1.41 9.04 9.88
N GLU A 245 1.71 10.34 9.94
CA GLU A 245 1.90 11.07 11.19
C GLU A 245 0.67 11.00 12.10
N ARG A 246 -0.54 11.08 11.54
CA ARG A 246 -1.77 11.02 12.32
C ARG A 246 -2.06 9.61 12.87
N GLU A 247 -1.87 8.58 12.05
CA GLU A 247 -2.33 7.22 12.37
C GLU A 247 -1.29 6.37 13.10
N TYR A 248 -0.03 6.82 13.16
CA TYR A 248 1.09 6.04 13.73
C TYR A 248 0.91 5.65 15.21
N TRP A 249 0.19 6.47 15.98
CA TRP A 249 0.12 6.40 17.43
C TRP A 249 -0.80 5.29 17.98
N GLU A 250 -1.65 4.69 17.14
CA GLU A 250 -2.53 3.59 17.56
C GLU A 250 -1.83 2.23 17.35
N ASP A 251 -2.22 1.23 18.16
CA ASP A 251 -1.82 -0.17 17.92
C ASP A 251 -2.40 -0.66 16.59
N GLY A 252 -1.58 -0.61 15.55
CA GLY A 252 -1.95 -0.95 14.20
C GLY A 252 -0.77 -1.34 13.33
N ILE A 253 -1.05 -1.41 12.03
CA ILE A 253 -0.10 -1.75 10.99
C ILE A 253 -0.15 -0.65 9.94
N LEU A 254 0.99 0.00 9.69
CA LEU A 254 1.20 0.85 8.53
C LEU A 254 1.74 -0.01 7.39
N PHE A 255 0.95 -0.16 6.33
CA PHE A 255 1.40 -0.80 5.10
C PHE A 255 1.77 0.26 4.06
N ILE A 256 3.08 0.39 3.83
CA ILE A 256 3.67 1.46 3.04
C ILE A 256 4.12 0.89 1.67
N ASP A 257 3.39 1.20 0.61
CA ASP A 257 3.70 0.75 -0.77
C ASP A 257 3.75 1.94 -1.75
N PRO A 258 4.71 2.87 -1.57
CA PRO A 258 4.78 4.09 -2.37
C PRO A 258 5.12 3.79 -3.84
N PRO A 259 4.96 4.77 -4.74
CA PRO A 259 5.39 4.65 -6.12
C PRO A 259 6.84 4.17 -6.25
N TYR A 260 7.13 3.29 -7.20
CA TYR A 260 8.49 2.82 -7.47
C TYR A 260 9.43 3.95 -7.85
N TYR A 261 10.68 3.90 -7.38
CA TYR A 261 11.63 5.00 -7.58
C TYR A 261 11.95 5.23 -9.06
N THR A 262 12.44 4.19 -9.76
CA THR A 262 12.87 4.36 -11.16
C THR A 262 11.71 4.36 -12.14
N LYS A 263 10.67 3.56 -11.87
CA LYS A 263 9.55 3.36 -12.81
C LYS A 263 8.28 4.14 -12.46
N GLY A 264 8.27 4.89 -11.35
CA GLY A 264 7.06 5.50 -10.82
C GLY A 264 6.37 6.41 -11.84
N LYS A 265 7.15 7.29 -12.48
CA LYS A 265 6.66 8.23 -13.50
C LYS A 265 6.02 7.57 -14.71
N ASP A 266 6.40 6.35 -15.07
CA ASP A 266 5.83 5.63 -16.20
C ASP A 266 4.56 4.83 -15.83
N LEU A 267 4.45 4.45 -14.55
CA LEU A 267 3.44 3.51 -14.08
C LEU A 267 2.22 4.19 -13.43
N TYR A 268 2.46 5.26 -12.66
CA TYR A 268 1.43 5.89 -11.84
C TYR A 268 1.08 7.28 -12.38
N HIS A 269 -0.15 7.72 -12.11
CA HIS A 269 -0.59 9.07 -12.42
C HIS A 269 0.03 10.07 -11.43
N CYS A 270 -0.19 9.87 -10.13
CA CYS A 270 0.58 10.50 -9.06
C CYS A 270 1.84 9.69 -8.77
N TYR A 271 3.02 10.32 -8.75
CA TYR A 271 4.29 9.64 -8.52
C TYR A 271 5.21 10.49 -7.64
N TYR A 272 6.16 9.82 -6.98
CA TYR A 272 7.15 10.47 -6.14
C TYR A 272 8.37 10.90 -6.95
N ASN A 273 8.93 12.05 -6.60
CA ASN A 273 10.27 12.47 -6.95
C ASN A 273 11.27 12.04 -5.87
N GLU A 274 12.57 12.27 -6.08
CA GLU A 274 13.62 11.86 -5.13
C GLU A 274 13.42 12.44 -3.73
N GLN A 275 13.05 13.72 -3.62
CA GLN A 275 12.79 14.38 -2.34
C GLN A 275 11.59 13.74 -1.62
N ASP A 276 10.52 13.41 -2.33
CA ASP A 276 9.35 12.75 -1.73
C ASP A 276 9.72 11.40 -1.10
N HIS A 277 10.66 10.67 -1.72
CA HIS A 277 11.20 9.42 -1.17
C HIS A 277 12.05 9.65 0.09
N ILE A 278 12.87 10.71 0.08
CA ILE A 278 13.69 11.12 1.22
C ILE A 278 12.81 11.51 2.40
N ASP A 279 11.81 12.36 2.17
CA ASP A 279 10.88 12.85 3.19
C ASP A 279 10.11 11.69 3.83
N LEU A 280 9.63 10.73 3.03
CA LEU A 280 9.01 9.50 3.54
C LEU A 280 9.97 8.70 4.41
N SER A 281 11.24 8.57 4.01
CA SER A 281 12.22 7.82 4.79
C SER A 281 12.55 8.49 6.11
N ILE A 282 12.66 9.83 6.13
CA ILE A 282 12.94 10.60 7.33
C ILE A 282 11.79 10.42 8.31
N LEU A 283 10.55 10.59 7.83
CA LEU A 283 9.36 10.40 8.65
C LEU A 283 9.32 9.01 9.29
N LEU A 284 9.41 7.94 8.48
CA LEU A 284 9.27 6.58 8.98
C LEU A 284 10.41 6.17 9.93
N GLN A 285 11.63 6.63 9.66
CA GLN A 285 12.78 6.34 10.52
C GLN A 285 12.69 7.08 11.84
N ASN A 286 12.31 8.36 11.84
CA ASN A 286 12.12 9.14 13.07
C ASN A 286 10.97 8.57 13.90
N LEU A 287 9.84 8.22 13.28
CA LEU A 287 8.73 7.57 13.98
C LEU A 287 9.19 6.27 14.62
N TYR A 288 9.85 5.40 13.84
CA TYR A 288 10.33 4.11 14.35
C TYR A 288 11.35 4.25 15.48
N MET A 289 12.29 5.19 15.33
CA MET A 289 13.40 5.39 16.25
C MET A 289 12.93 6.01 17.56
N CYS A 290 12.17 7.09 17.50
CA CYS A 290 11.85 7.91 18.67
C CYS A 290 10.64 7.40 19.46
N PHE A 291 9.74 6.65 18.81
CA PHE A 291 8.44 6.32 19.39
C PHE A 291 8.09 4.84 19.25
N PRO A 292 7.65 4.15 20.32
CA PRO A 292 7.00 2.87 20.19
C PRO A 292 5.56 3.07 19.67
N GLY A 293 5.27 2.59 18.45
CA GLY A 293 3.95 2.77 17.84
C GLY A 293 3.51 1.61 16.93
N SER A 294 2.77 1.96 15.89
CA SER A 294 2.34 1.04 14.83
C SER A 294 3.51 0.31 14.19
N ASP A 295 3.30 -0.97 13.86
CA ASP A 295 4.28 -1.71 13.06
C ASP A 295 4.28 -1.20 11.61
N ILE A 296 5.47 -1.08 11.02
CA ILE A 296 5.65 -0.60 9.65
C ILE A 296 6.07 -1.77 8.75
N ILE A 297 5.26 -2.07 7.74
CA ILE A 297 5.58 -3.01 6.68
C ILE A 297 5.66 -2.23 5.38
N MET A 298 6.88 -2.07 4.86
CA MET A 298 7.15 -1.32 3.65
C MET A 298 7.54 -2.22 2.49
N THR A 299 7.07 -1.89 1.28
CA THR A 299 7.47 -2.57 0.04
C THR A 299 8.01 -1.60 -1.00
N TYR A 300 9.03 -2.04 -1.75
CA TYR A 300 9.63 -1.28 -2.85
C TYR A 300 10.10 -2.18 -4.00
N ASP A 301 10.36 -1.59 -5.16
CA ASP A 301 11.29 -2.19 -6.11
C ASP A 301 12.73 -2.08 -5.61
N TYR A 302 13.53 -3.12 -5.81
CA TYR A 302 14.93 -3.05 -5.41
C TYR A 302 15.66 -1.96 -6.20
N ASN A 303 16.21 -0.99 -5.46
CA ASN A 303 17.11 0.03 -5.97
C ASN A 303 18.16 0.33 -4.89
N LYS A 304 19.41 0.55 -5.30
CA LYS A 304 20.52 0.85 -4.38
C LYS A 304 20.27 2.14 -3.58
N PHE A 305 19.69 3.17 -4.19
CA PHE A 305 19.31 4.41 -3.52
C PHE A 305 18.34 4.12 -2.37
N ILE A 306 17.23 3.43 -2.65
CA ILE A 306 16.23 3.06 -1.63
C ILE A 306 16.84 2.17 -0.55
N ASN A 307 17.67 1.18 -0.91
CA ASN A 307 18.34 0.33 0.06
C ASN A 307 19.25 1.11 1.01
N ASN A 308 19.88 2.18 0.53
CA ASN A 308 20.77 3.03 1.32
C ASN A 308 20.02 4.11 2.10
N LEU A 309 18.84 4.50 1.64
CA LEU A 309 18.04 5.57 2.24
C LEU A 309 17.44 5.17 3.60
N TYR A 310 17.12 3.90 3.78
CA TYR A 310 16.56 3.37 5.02
C TYR A 310 17.65 2.64 5.80
N GLU A 311 17.95 3.02 7.03
CA GLU A 311 19.00 2.42 7.86
C GLU A 311 18.43 1.41 8.86
N HIS A 312 17.35 1.77 9.53
CA HIS A 312 16.78 1.01 10.66
C HIS A 312 15.93 -0.23 10.36
N PRO A 313 15.20 -0.38 9.23
CA PRO A 313 14.30 -1.51 9.06
C PRO A 313 15.04 -2.85 8.83
N ASP A 314 14.40 -3.97 9.18
CA ASP A 314 14.79 -5.30 8.70
C ASP A 314 14.59 -5.38 7.18
N LYS A 315 15.69 -5.37 6.43
CA LYS A 315 15.70 -5.37 4.97
C LYS A 315 15.64 -6.78 4.40
N ARG A 316 14.63 -7.06 3.58
CA ARG A 316 14.43 -8.32 2.88
C ARG A 316 14.42 -8.11 1.37
N ILE A 317 15.46 -8.58 0.67
CA ILE A 317 15.50 -8.57 -0.79
C ILE A 317 14.96 -9.90 -1.32
N ILE A 318 13.85 -9.85 -2.06
CA ILE A 318 13.16 -11.03 -2.62
C ILE A 318 13.13 -11.00 -4.14
N GLY A 319 13.09 -12.18 -4.77
CA GLY A 319 12.94 -12.27 -6.23
C GLY A 319 11.52 -11.97 -6.69
N ARG A 320 11.38 -11.24 -7.79
CA ARG A 320 10.07 -10.87 -8.32
C ARG A 320 9.26 -12.08 -8.78
N ASN A 321 8.07 -12.20 -8.20
CA ASN A 321 7.07 -13.17 -8.63
C ASN A 321 6.18 -12.57 -9.74
N TYR A 322 6.74 -12.18 -10.89
CA TYR A 322 5.93 -11.74 -12.05
C TYR A 322 4.99 -12.84 -12.54
N SER A 323 3.76 -12.47 -12.90
CA SER A 323 3.00 -13.24 -13.90
C SER A 323 3.61 -12.93 -15.26
N ALA A 324 3.92 -13.97 -16.03
CA ALA A 324 3.91 -13.83 -17.48
C ALA A 324 2.54 -13.29 -17.94
#